data_AF-A0A100YUI5-F1
#
_entry.id   AF-A0A100YUI5-F1
#
_cell.length_a   1.000
_cell.length_b   1.000
_cell.length_c   1.000
_cell.angle_alpha   90.00
_cell.angle_beta   90.00
_cell.angle_gamma   90.00
#
_symmetry.space_group_name_H-M   'P 1'
#
loop_
_entity.id
_entity.type
_entity.pdbx_description
1 polymer ?
#
loop_
_entity_poly.entity_id
_entity_poly.type
_entity_poly.pdbx_seq_one_letter_code
_entity_poly.pdbx_strand_id
1 'polypeptide(L)'
;MAKPDVSQYQSFDQITRRLDDIVGAVRDRDVSLERSLDLFDEAIALGSKAVELVDATDFSPEEKAMLADDGAPGEKGAEKPENDAAPAPDAAPADAKNATEGGNAS
;
A
#
# COMPACT_ATOMS: atom_id res chain seq x y z
N MET A 1 16.82 -14.01 7.34
CA MET A 1 17.40 -12.66 7.19
C MET A 1 16.70 -11.70 8.14
N ALA A 2 17.44 -10.80 8.79
CA ALA A 2 16.85 -9.73 9.57
C ALA A 2 16.24 -8.69 8.61
N LYS A 3 15.09 -8.11 8.96
CA LYS A 3 14.46 -7.06 8.15
C LYS A 3 15.38 -5.83 8.15
N PRO A 4 15.66 -5.21 6.98
CA PRO A 4 16.45 -3.99 6.93
C PRO A 4 15.76 -2.87 7.70
N ASP A 5 16.52 -2.16 8.54
CA ASP A 5 16.02 -1.03 9.32
C ASP A 5 16.08 0.26 8.49
N VAL A 6 14.89 0.71 8.09
CA VAL A 6 14.68 1.93 7.29
C VAL A 6 14.13 3.10 8.12
N SER A 7 14.08 2.97 9.44
CA SER A 7 13.50 4.00 10.34
C SER A 7 14.25 5.34 10.31
N GLN A 8 15.49 5.36 9.87
CA GLN A 8 16.28 6.59 9.74
C GLN A 8 15.82 7.49 8.57
N TYR A 9 15.10 6.95 7.59
CA TYR A 9 14.67 7.68 6.40
C TYR A 9 13.26 8.24 6.61
N GLN A 10 13.17 9.53 6.89
CA GLN A 10 11.94 10.22 7.30
C GLN A 10 11.31 11.06 6.19
N SER A 11 12.01 11.25 5.08
CA SER A 11 11.53 12.03 3.94
C SER A 11 11.75 11.30 2.62
N PHE A 12 10.94 11.65 1.63
CA PHE A 12 11.05 11.07 0.29
C PHE A 12 12.43 11.31 -0.32
N ASP A 13 13.00 12.52 -0.16
CA ASP A 13 14.34 12.88 -0.62
C ASP A 13 15.46 12.01 -0.03
N GLN A 14 15.34 11.62 1.25
CA GLN A 14 16.32 10.74 1.88
C GLN A 14 16.22 9.32 1.31
N ILE A 15 15.00 8.86 1.08
CA ILE A 15 14.74 7.54 0.49
C ILE A 15 15.26 7.49 -0.96
N THR A 16 14.98 8.50 -1.78
CA THR A 16 15.43 8.53 -3.18
C THR A 16 16.95 8.53 -3.31
N ARG A 17 17.65 9.35 -2.52
CA ARG A 17 19.13 9.33 -2.48
C ARG A 17 19.67 7.96 -2.10
N ARG A 18 19.05 7.30 -1.11
CA ARG A 18 19.47 5.94 -0.71
C ARG A 18 19.23 4.91 -1.81
N LEU A 19 18.11 5.00 -2.52
CA LEU A 19 17.82 4.14 -3.66
C LEU A 19 18.84 4.34 -4.80
N ASP A 20 19.25 5.58 -5.06
CA ASP A 20 20.30 5.88 -6.05
C ASP A 20 21.66 5.28 -5.65
N ASP A 21 22.04 5.38 -4.37
CA ASP A 21 23.25 4.74 -3.84
C ASP A 21 23.20 3.21 -4.01
N ILE A 22 22.05 2.60 -3.74
CA ILE A 22 21.82 1.16 -3.93
C ILE A 22 21.96 0.79 -5.41
N VAL A 23 21.37 1.57 -6.33
CA VAL A 23 21.51 1.34 -7.78
C VAL A 23 22.97 1.43 -8.21
N GLY A 24 23.73 2.39 -7.67
CA GLY A 24 25.17 2.51 -7.90
C GLY A 24 25.92 1.26 -7.45
N ALA A 25 25.68 0.80 -6.23
CA ALA A 25 26.33 -0.38 -5.66
C ALA A 25 25.98 -1.67 -6.41
N VAL A 26 24.72 -1.90 -6.77
CA VAL A 26 24.30 -3.13 -7.47
C VAL A 26 24.85 -3.22 -8.90
N ARG A 27 25.17 -2.07 -9.53
CA ARG A 27 25.80 -2.02 -10.85
C ARG A 27 27.30 -2.28 -10.80
N ASP A 28 27.91 -2.15 -9.63
CA ASP A 28 29.32 -2.43 -9.43
C ASP A 28 29.57 -3.95 -9.49
N ARG A 29 30.56 -4.34 -10.29
CA ARG A 29 30.93 -5.76 -10.47
C ARG A 29 31.75 -6.31 -9.30
N ASP A 30 32.23 -5.44 -8.42
CA ASP A 30 32.97 -5.82 -7.22
C ASP A 30 32.03 -6.16 -6.05
N VAL A 31 30.73 -5.90 -6.19
CA VAL A 31 29.72 -6.28 -5.20
C VAL A 31 29.27 -7.73 -5.41
N SER A 32 29.32 -8.53 -4.34
CA SER A 32 28.90 -9.93 -4.38
C SER A 32 27.38 -10.08 -4.59
N LEU A 33 26.95 -11.21 -5.15
CA LEU A 33 25.52 -11.49 -5.33
C LEU A 33 24.74 -11.43 -4.02
N GLU A 34 25.27 -12.02 -2.95
CA GLU A 34 24.63 -12.00 -1.62
C GLU A 34 24.43 -10.56 -1.14
N ARG A 35 25.46 -9.71 -1.31
CA ARG A 35 25.35 -8.29 -0.96
C ARG A 35 24.33 -7.56 -1.83
N SER A 36 24.26 -7.86 -3.11
CA SER A 36 23.24 -7.31 -4.02
C SER A 36 21.82 -7.72 -3.62
N LEU A 37 21.63 -8.95 -3.11
CA LEU A 37 20.33 -9.40 -2.59
C LEU A 37 19.95 -8.68 -1.30
N ASP A 38 20.90 -8.48 -0.37
CA ASP A 38 20.66 -7.67 0.83
C ASP A 38 20.25 -6.23 0.48
N LEU A 39 20.93 -5.61 -0.49
CA LEU A 39 20.61 -4.27 -0.98
C LEU A 39 19.24 -4.21 -1.67
N PHE A 40 18.83 -5.29 -2.34
CA PHE A 40 17.52 -5.39 -2.94
C PHE A 40 16.41 -5.47 -1.88
N ASP A 41 16.60 -6.26 -0.82
CA ASP A 41 15.68 -6.31 0.31
C ASP A 41 15.57 -4.94 1.01
N GLU A 42 16.69 -4.22 1.13
CA GLU A 42 16.69 -2.83 1.63
C GLU A 42 15.86 -1.90 0.72
N ALA A 43 16.01 -2.01 -0.59
CA ALA A 43 15.25 -1.22 -1.55
C ALA A 43 13.73 -1.51 -1.48
N ILE A 44 13.32 -2.76 -1.24
CA ILE A 44 11.90 -3.12 -1.04
C ILE A 44 11.35 -2.45 0.23
N ALA A 45 12.11 -2.47 1.33
CA ALA A 45 11.70 -1.83 2.57
C ALA A 45 11.60 -0.30 2.41
N LEU A 46 12.56 0.31 1.71
CA LEU A 46 12.55 1.73 1.38
C LEU A 46 11.36 2.11 0.48
N GLY A 47 11.07 1.30 -0.53
CA GLY A 47 9.91 1.49 -1.40
C GLY A 47 8.60 1.42 -0.62
N SER A 48 8.47 0.45 0.28
CA SER A 48 7.30 0.34 1.18
C SER A 48 7.15 1.58 2.06
N LYS A 49 8.27 2.09 2.60
CA LYS A 49 8.29 3.31 3.42
C LYS A 49 7.92 4.56 2.62
N ALA A 50 8.37 4.66 1.38
CA ALA A 50 8.02 5.78 0.50
C ALA A 50 6.51 5.83 0.22
N VAL A 51 5.88 4.67 -0.01
CA VAL A 51 4.42 4.58 -0.16
C VAL A 51 3.71 5.06 1.11
N GLU A 52 4.15 4.61 2.29
CA GLU A 52 3.59 5.10 3.57
C GLU A 52 3.71 6.62 3.72
N LEU A 53 4.83 7.22 3.30
CA LEU A 53 5.03 8.67 3.39
C LEU A 53 4.13 9.46 2.42
N VAL A 54 3.84 8.90 1.25
CA VAL A 54 2.87 9.48 0.30
C VAL A 54 1.45 9.40 0.89
N ASP A 55 1.09 8.27 1.49
CA ASP A 55 -0.21 8.07 2.13
C ASP A 55 -0.39 8.95 3.37
N ALA A 56 0.67 9.22 4.12
CA ALA A 56 0.64 10.03 5.35
C ALA A 56 0.28 11.52 5.13
N THR A 57 0.22 12.00 3.87
CA THR A 57 -0.22 13.35 3.49
C THR A 57 0.34 14.45 4.41
N ASP A 58 1.68 14.58 4.46
CA ASP A 58 2.31 15.66 5.22
C ASP A 58 2.38 16.95 4.40
N PHE A 59 1.22 17.59 4.26
CA PHE A 59 1.11 18.92 3.69
C PHE A 59 1.92 19.91 4.51
N SER A 60 2.67 20.79 3.85
CA SER A 60 3.27 21.95 4.51
C SER A 60 2.20 22.80 5.21
N PRO A 61 2.55 23.61 6.22
CA PRO A 61 1.58 24.50 6.86
C PRO A 61 0.85 25.42 5.85
N GLU A 62 1.53 25.81 4.77
CA GLU A 62 0.97 26.62 3.69
C GLU A 62 -0.05 25.84 2.86
N GLU A 63 0.26 24.61 2.45
CA GLU A 63 -0.67 23.73 1.75
C GLU A 63 -1.88 23.37 2.64
N LYS A 64 -1.65 23.10 3.93
CA LYS A 64 -2.73 22.90 4.92
C LYS A 64 -3.65 24.12 5.00
N ALA A 65 -3.10 25.33 4.95
CA ALA A 65 -3.87 26.58 4.99
C ALA A 65 -4.70 26.78 3.71
N MET A 66 -4.15 26.44 2.53
CA MET A 66 -4.90 26.49 1.26
C MET A 66 -6.04 25.47 1.20
N LEU A 67 -5.81 24.24 1.68
CA LEU A 67 -6.87 23.23 1.77
C LEU A 67 -7.98 23.62 2.77
N ALA A 68 -7.65 24.34 3.84
CA ALA A 68 -8.64 24.82 4.82
C ALA A 68 -9.50 25.97 4.28
N ASP A 69 -8.95 26.79 3.37
CA ASP A 69 -9.66 27.92 2.75
C ASP A 69 -10.67 27.46 1.67
N ASP A 70 -10.36 26.39 0.94
CA ASP A 70 -11.30 25.75 -0.01
C ASP A 70 -12.43 24.96 0.68
N GLY A 71 -12.39 24.83 2.01
CA GLY A 71 -13.31 24.04 2.83
C GLY A 71 -14.18 24.88 3.76
N ALA A 72 -15.01 25.77 3.24
CA ALA A 72 -16.12 26.31 4.03
C ALA A 72 -17.07 25.17 4.46
N PRO A 73 -17.33 24.95 5.77
CA PRO A 73 -18.20 23.88 6.22
C PRO A 73 -19.66 24.23 5.93
N GLY A 74 -20.23 23.59 4.92
CA GLY A 74 -21.67 23.42 4.82
C GLY A 74 -22.15 22.45 5.91
N GLU A 75 -22.36 22.94 7.14
CA GLU A 75 -23.24 22.23 8.07
C GLU A 75 -24.66 22.19 7.49
N LYS A 76 -25.13 20.99 7.11
CA LYS A 76 -26.40 20.39 7.59
C LYS A 76 -26.75 19.16 6.77
N GLY A 77 -27.00 18.07 7.48
CA GLY A 77 -27.76 16.93 6.95
C GLY A 77 -27.18 15.60 7.33
N ALA A 78 -27.28 15.23 8.61
CA ALA A 78 -27.35 13.83 8.97
C ALA A 78 -28.62 13.24 8.34
N GLU A 79 -28.54 12.74 7.12
CA GLU A 79 -29.55 11.87 6.54
C GLU A 79 -29.00 10.45 6.49
N LYS A 80 -29.27 9.75 7.59
CA LYS A 80 -29.27 8.30 7.66
C LYS A 80 -30.19 7.79 6.54
N PRO A 81 -29.71 7.00 5.56
CA PRO A 81 -30.63 6.28 4.72
C PRO A 81 -31.28 5.21 5.61
N GLU A 82 -32.55 5.42 5.95
CA GLU A 82 -33.43 4.34 6.38
C GLU A 82 -33.53 3.36 5.22
N ASN A 83 -32.74 2.29 5.31
CA ASN A 83 -32.91 1.11 4.48
C ASN A 83 -34.20 0.41 4.94
N ASP A 84 -35.28 0.73 4.23
CA ASP A 84 -36.58 0.10 4.33
C ASP A 84 -36.46 -1.39 3.93
N ALA A 85 -36.79 -2.26 4.87
CA ALA A 85 -37.22 -3.66 4.70
C ALA A 85 -36.44 -4.59 3.74
N ALA A 86 -35.52 -5.37 4.31
CA ALA A 86 -35.23 -6.72 3.82
C ALA A 86 -36.05 -7.74 4.64
N PRO A 87 -36.95 -8.56 4.04
CA PRO A 87 -37.57 -9.66 4.77
C PRO A 87 -36.56 -10.78 5.07
N ALA A 88 -36.81 -11.43 6.21
CA ALA A 88 -36.00 -12.41 6.92
C ALA A 88 -35.47 -13.60 6.08
N PRO A 89 -34.39 -14.27 6.57
CA PRO A 89 -33.76 -15.40 5.90
C PRO A 89 -34.60 -16.67 6.00
N ASP A 90 -34.86 -17.31 4.86
CA ASP A 90 -35.32 -18.70 4.83
C ASP A 90 -34.10 -19.63 4.88
N ALA A 91 -34.18 -20.60 5.78
CA ALA A 91 -33.10 -21.49 6.14
C ALA A 91 -32.83 -22.54 5.04
N ALA A 92 -31.55 -22.82 4.82
CA ALA A 92 -31.09 -23.97 4.02
C ALA A 92 -31.55 -25.31 4.61
N PRO A 93 -31.51 -26.39 3.81
CA PRO A 93 -30.36 -27.30 3.93
C PRO A 93 -29.78 -27.65 2.54
N ALA A 94 -28.47 -27.57 2.34
CA ALA A 94 -27.52 -28.68 2.50
C ALA A 94 -27.93 -29.96 1.74
N ASP A 95 -27.24 -30.30 0.66
CA ASP A 95 -26.24 -31.38 0.69
C ASP A 95 -25.44 -31.48 -0.61
N ALA A 96 -24.33 -32.20 -0.49
CA ALA A 96 -23.14 -32.18 -1.33
C ALA A 96 -23.26 -32.89 -2.71
N LYS A 97 -22.39 -32.50 -3.65
CA LYS A 97 -21.24 -33.31 -4.15
C LYS A 97 -20.68 -32.80 -5.49
N ASN A 98 -19.44 -32.32 -5.41
CA ASN A 98 -18.29 -32.70 -6.23
C ASN A 98 -18.57 -33.43 -7.56
N ALA A 99 -18.20 -32.82 -8.70
CA ALA A 99 -17.41 -33.48 -9.75
C ALA A 99 -16.95 -32.47 -10.82
N THR A 100 -15.64 -32.37 -10.91
CA THR A 100 -14.78 -31.78 -11.94
C THR A 100 -14.94 -32.49 -13.30
N GLU A 101 -14.33 -31.88 -14.32
CA GLU A 101 -13.99 -32.40 -15.65
C GLU A 101 -15.09 -32.25 -16.71
N GLY A 102 -14.86 -31.63 -17.85
CA GLY A 102 -13.61 -31.44 -18.58
C GLY A 102 -13.98 -31.63 -20.04
N GLY A 103 -13.93 -30.54 -20.81
CA GLY A 103 -14.21 -30.60 -22.24
C GLY A 103 -13.13 -31.37 -23.00
N ASN A 104 -13.53 -31.81 -24.20
CA ASN A 104 -12.70 -32.15 -25.35
C ASN A 104 -12.16 -33.59 -25.44
N ALA A 105 -12.70 -34.37 -26.39
CA ALA A 105 -11.98 -34.80 -27.60
C ALA A 105 -12.68 -36.00 -28.25
N SER A 106 -13.23 -35.83 -29.45
CA SER A 106 -13.09 -36.71 -30.64
C SER A 106 -13.93 -36.18 -31.80
#